data_AF-A0A812Q601-F1
#
_entry.id   AF-A0A812Q601-F1
#
_cell.length_a   1.000
_cell.length_b   1.000
_cell.length_c   1.000
_cell.angle_alpha   90.00
_cell.angle_beta   90.00
_cell.angle_gamma   90.00
#
_symmetry.space_group_name_H-M   'P 1'
#
loop_
_entity.id
_entity.type
_entity.pdbx_description
1 polymer ?
#
loop_
_entity_poly.entity_id
_entity_poly.type
_entity_poly.pdbx_seq_one_letter_code
_entity_poly.pdbx_strand_id
1 'polypeptide(L)'
;MLEACESCGYQREGLPGELQEESVQKQVPGDPEAKTCAVWNDLRVAAEVEVRSEWRVIYPEARMDFEIDSLDAHPQLSVRLRDDRNVWGTCAVAQGAALQLSSSFGAFGREALKHAQEEEAGAEEEGRARTRRQAEINQEKNAEVTQAVLRRQKRAMTCMILCMLSLLTGMVSCAVASFNLEAELQGVLLAAALVVLFGCGACGIIGLGGAAGGLDLSKGQVQDSVRANPELQQFQLLARDEGWTTQLGLSCFCLCPFVSFSCAVAMSVAIGLSGYGRLLAVLCGPVALMMCCGGVYGWRSEDGGWKKKADSAFAGAFFFPFLWPYFLLQNCGFMDSFASLLLKPPKGSLDAAVHTTHEHTIVFEGNVLPKRETVCSWPGKYATAWDELVAGSRQDDISAAVVFLPQGSKHFGLHDPIPPRQDLCDLHGECWCTPLYGEAKPWGCRWWSKWIANVEQAVSDKCTLVVYYVNGMRGKGKVRDFTNAGKEHARREAIFRCKDAFLQSDSFQNALLAGLRHLSNKQGPDSSSPYSREVHRLFLATLSEEDRVFLEASEGLGNSQKAEVAWLERNGYPYIEKEVWELASSPPKAIGQADQISYSVASGKGVPGTLHVSHAWHVKACKPYKPCQTL
;
A
#
# COMPACT_ATOMS: atom_id res chain seq x y z
N MET A 1 -0.50 -40.81 -5.32
CA MET A 1 0.35 -39.60 -5.29
C MET A 1 1.24 -39.63 -4.04
N LEU A 2 2.02 -40.71 -3.86
CA LEU A 2 2.90 -40.90 -2.70
C LEU A 2 4.15 -41.75 -3.05
N GLU A 3 4.55 -41.79 -4.32
CA GLU A 3 5.80 -42.43 -4.76
C GLU A 3 6.36 -41.63 -5.94
N ALA A 4 7.22 -40.64 -5.66
CA ALA A 4 8.21 -40.09 -6.60
C ALA A 4 8.90 -38.88 -5.94
N CYS A 5 9.94 -39.10 -5.13
CA CYS A 5 11.02 -38.11 -4.97
C CYS A 5 12.26 -38.73 -4.29
N GLU A 6 12.88 -39.71 -4.93
CA GLU A 6 14.22 -40.20 -4.57
C GLU A 6 15.24 -39.77 -5.64
N SER A 7 15.64 -38.50 -5.69
CA SER A 7 16.83 -38.07 -6.46
C SER A 7 17.33 -36.66 -6.15
N CYS A 8 17.32 -36.23 -4.88
CA CYS A 8 17.91 -34.95 -4.50
C CYS A 8 19.01 -35.19 -3.45
N GLY A 9 20.24 -35.37 -3.94
CA GLY A 9 21.45 -35.50 -3.12
C GLY A 9 21.87 -34.17 -2.47
N TYR A 10 20.99 -33.60 -1.65
CA TYR A 10 21.27 -32.38 -0.90
C TYR A 10 21.71 -32.75 0.52
N GLN A 11 23.03 -32.73 0.76
CA GLN A 11 23.59 -32.80 2.10
C GLN A 11 23.17 -31.55 2.89
N ARG A 12 22.34 -31.73 3.92
CA ARG A 12 22.10 -30.70 4.95
C ARG A 12 23.31 -30.66 5.88
N GLU A 13 24.10 -29.60 5.78
CA GLU A 13 24.97 -29.17 6.88
C GLU A 13 24.10 -28.76 8.09
N GLY A 14 24.61 -29.13 9.27
CA GLY A 14 23.84 -29.25 10.50
C GLY A 14 23.21 -27.96 11.03
N LEU A 15 21.94 -28.07 11.41
CA LEU A 15 21.28 -27.16 12.34
C LEU A 15 21.69 -27.54 13.78
N PRO A 16 22.04 -26.56 14.63
CA PRO A 16 22.34 -26.83 16.03
C PRO A 16 21.05 -27.02 16.83
N GLY A 17 20.94 -28.17 17.50
CA GLY A 17 20.12 -28.34 18.71
C GLY A 17 18.61 -28.41 18.50
N GLU A 18 18.13 -29.53 17.99
CA GLU A 18 16.77 -29.99 18.26
C GLU A 18 16.67 -30.28 19.77
N LEU A 19 16.09 -29.33 20.52
CA LEU A 19 15.66 -29.59 21.88
C LEU A 19 14.53 -30.60 21.79
N GLN A 20 14.83 -31.86 22.09
CA GLN A 20 13.82 -32.84 22.45
C GLN A 20 13.05 -32.27 23.64
N GLU A 21 11.79 -31.89 23.41
CA GLU A 21 10.81 -31.81 24.48
C GLU A 21 10.59 -33.22 25.02
N GLU A 22 11.48 -33.64 25.93
CA GLU A 22 11.14 -34.68 26.89
C GLU A 22 9.94 -34.16 27.68
N SER A 23 8.75 -34.65 27.30
CA SER A 23 7.56 -34.63 28.13
C SER A 23 7.81 -35.53 29.35
N VAL A 24 8.63 -35.03 30.28
CA VAL A 24 8.81 -35.62 31.60
C VAL A 24 7.52 -35.39 32.37
N GLN A 25 6.56 -36.30 32.21
CA GLN A 25 5.53 -36.54 33.22
C GLN A 25 6.23 -37.10 34.47
N LYS A 26 6.82 -36.18 35.24
CA LYS A 26 7.31 -36.47 36.58
C LYS A 26 6.07 -36.69 37.44
N GLN A 27 5.69 -37.95 37.63
CA GLN A 27 4.74 -38.35 38.67
C GLN A 27 5.36 -37.98 40.02
N VAL A 28 5.01 -36.79 40.52
CA VAL A 28 5.21 -36.43 41.92
C VAL A 28 4.26 -37.31 42.74
N PRO A 29 4.72 -37.99 43.81
CA PRO A 29 3.83 -38.73 44.70
C PRO A 29 2.82 -37.75 45.31
N GLY A 30 1.58 -37.83 44.85
CA GLY A 30 0.52 -36.92 45.25
C GLY A 30 0.08 -37.14 46.68
N ASP A 31 -0.11 -36.04 47.40
CA ASP A 31 -0.82 -35.98 48.66
C ASP A 31 -2.26 -36.52 48.42
N PRO A 32 -2.70 -37.61 49.07
CA PRO A 32 -3.84 -38.40 48.61
C PRO A 32 -5.25 -37.79 48.81
N GLU A 33 -5.41 -36.52 49.15
CA GLU A 33 -6.75 -35.98 49.50
C GLU A 33 -7.19 -34.66 48.85
N ALA A 34 -6.38 -34.00 48.00
CA ALA A 34 -6.85 -32.78 47.34
C ALA A 34 -7.95 -33.12 46.30
N LYS A 35 -9.20 -32.69 46.55
CA LYS A 35 -10.32 -32.88 45.63
C LYS A 35 -10.18 -31.93 44.45
N THR A 36 -9.46 -32.33 43.41
CA THR A 36 -9.23 -31.50 42.22
C THR A 36 -10.15 -31.89 41.06
N CYS A 37 -10.50 -30.90 40.23
CA CYS A 37 -11.12 -31.07 38.91
C CYS A 37 -10.27 -30.32 37.88
N ALA A 38 -10.23 -30.83 36.66
CA ALA A 38 -9.53 -30.20 35.54
C ALA A 38 -10.51 -29.84 34.43
N VAL A 39 -10.40 -28.64 33.87
CA VAL A 39 -11.05 -28.27 32.60
C VAL A 39 -9.99 -28.12 31.54
N TRP A 40 -10.19 -28.79 30.41
CA TRP A 40 -9.35 -28.71 29.23
C TRP A 40 -10.10 -27.99 28.10
N ASN A 41 -9.49 -26.94 27.57
CA ASN A 41 -10.00 -26.26 26.39
C ASN A 41 -9.48 -26.95 25.13
N ASP A 42 -10.27 -27.90 24.63
CA ASP A 42 -10.04 -28.61 23.37
C ASP A 42 -10.61 -27.88 22.14
N LEU A 43 -11.13 -26.66 22.32
CA LEU A 43 -11.64 -25.81 21.25
C LEU A 43 -10.57 -24.81 20.76
N ARG A 44 -10.70 -24.34 19.53
CA ARG A 44 -9.81 -23.31 18.93
C ARG A 44 -10.19 -21.88 19.28
N VAL A 45 -10.93 -21.68 20.37
CA VAL A 45 -11.44 -20.38 20.82
C VAL A 45 -11.11 -20.16 22.28
N ALA A 46 -10.96 -18.89 22.68
CA ALA A 46 -10.84 -18.55 24.09
C ALA A 46 -12.20 -18.71 24.77
N ALA A 47 -12.20 -19.36 25.93
CA ALA A 47 -13.38 -19.48 26.78
C ALA A 47 -13.09 -18.90 28.16
N GLU A 48 -14.14 -18.65 28.92
CA GLU A 48 -14.05 -18.29 30.32
C GLU A 48 -14.73 -19.37 31.17
N VAL A 49 -14.12 -19.71 32.29
CA VAL A 49 -14.62 -20.66 33.28
C VAL A 49 -14.89 -19.89 34.57
N GLU A 50 -16.08 -20.06 35.15
CA GLU A 50 -16.44 -19.44 36.42
C GLU A 50 -15.88 -20.28 37.59
N VAL A 51 -14.93 -19.71 38.32
CA VAL A 51 -14.29 -20.35 39.48
C VAL A 51 -14.44 -19.41 40.67
N ARG A 52 -15.16 -19.85 41.71
CA ARG A 52 -15.40 -19.05 42.94
C ARG A 52 -16.01 -17.66 42.66
N SER A 53 -16.98 -17.59 41.75
CA SER A 53 -17.62 -16.33 41.28
C SER A 53 -16.71 -15.39 40.47
N GLU A 54 -15.52 -15.84 40.06
CA GLU A 54 -14.63 -15.11 39.16
C GLU A 54 -14.53 -15.83 37.81
N TRP A 55 -14.60 -15.07 36.72
CA TRP A 55 -14.40 -15.61 35.38
C TRP A 55 -12.91 -15.64 35.04
N ARG A 56 -12.37 -16.83 34.76
CA ARG A 56 -10.98 -17.04 34.37
C ARG A 56 -10.90 -17.48 32.91
N VAL A 57 -10.02 -16.86 32.13
CA VAL A 57 -9.83 -17.20 30.72
C VAL A 57 -9.04 -18.51 30.62
N ILE A 58 -9.51 -19.42 29.77
CA ILE A 58 -8.80 -20.62 29.34
C ILE A 58 -8.58 -20.56 27.83
N TYR A 59 -7.33 -20.52 27.40
CA TYR A 59 -6.97 -20.46 25.98
C TYR A 59 -6.97 -21.84 25.32
N PRO A 60 -6.96 -21.93 23.98
CA PRO A 60 -6.89 -23.22 23.30
C PRO A 60 -5.73 -24.06 23.78
N GLU A 61 -5.97 -25.38 23.89
CA GLU A 61 -5.02 -26.40 24.33
C GLU A 61 -4.60 -26.29 25.81
N ALA A 62 -5.04 -25.24 26.52
CA ALA A 62 -4.73 -25.04 27.92
C ALA A 62 -5.60 -25.91 28.83
N ARG A 63 -5.00 -26.31 29.96
CA ARG A 63 -5.65 -27.03 31.05
C ARG A 63 -5.67 -26.15 32.29
N MET A 64 -6.80 -26.11 32.98
CA MET A 64 -6.98 -25.39 34.25
C MET A 64 -7.45 -26.36 35.32
N ASP A 65 -6.64 -26.53 36.37
CA ASP A 65 -6.99 -27.34 37.54
C ASP A 65 -7.52 -26.44 38.67
N PHE A 66 -8.55 -26.88 39.40
CA PHE A 66 -9.11 -26.17 40.55
C PHE A 66 -9.57 -27.12 41.66
N GLU A 67 -9.59 -26.60 42.89
CA GLU A 67 -10.00 -27.32 44.10
C GLU A 67 -11.53 -27.28 44.29
N ILE A 68 -12.14 -28.46 44.36
CA ILE A 68 -13.59 -28.68 44.50
C ILE A 68 -14.07 -28.36 45.91
N ASP A 69 -13.20 -28.37 46.93
CA ASP A 69 -13.55 -28.09 48.33
C ASP A 69 -14.14 -26.69 48.57
N SER A 70 -14.19 -25.85 47.54
CA SER A 70 -14.82 -24.53 47.53
C SER A 70 -16.23 -24.48 46.91
N LEU A 71 -16.79 -25.63 46.53
CA LEU A 71 -18.10 -25.71 45.88
C LEU A 71 -19.10 -26.42 46.79
N ASP A 72 -20.34 -25.91 46.81
CA ASP A 72 -21.46 -26.46 47.58
C ASP A 72 -21.70 -27.96 47.28
N ALA A 73 -22.61 -28.60 48.02
CA ALA A 73 -22.94 -30.04 47.92
C ALA A 73 -23.19 -30.56 46.48
N HIS A 74 -23.44 -29.67 45.52
CA HIS A 74 -23.48 -29.94 44.08
C HIS A 74 -22.61 -28.92 43.32
N PRO A 75 -21.31 -29.16 43.11
CA PRO A 75 -20.44 -28.27 42.34
C PRO A 75 -20.91 -28.18 40.88
N GLN A 76 -21.49 -27.04 40.51
CA GLN A 76 -21.79 -26.71 39.12
C GLN A 76 -20.74 -25.73 38.61
N LEU A 77 -20.15 -26.02 37.45
CA LEU A 77 -19.20 -25.16 36.78
C LEU A 77 -19.84 -24.52 35.56
N SER A 78 -19.72 -23.20 35.43
CA SER A 78 -20.20 -22.43 34.28
C SER A 78 -19.04 -22.14 33.33
N VAL A 79 -19.30 -22.21 32.03
CA VAL A 79 -18.38 -21.77 30.98
C VAL A 79 -19.10 -20.87 29.99
N ARG A 80 -18.37 -19.93 29.39
CA ARG A 80 -18.89 -19.12 28.28
C ARG A 80 -17.81 -18.78 27.28
N LEU A 81 -18.22 -18.44 26.07
CA LEU A 81 -17.30 -18.02 25.02
C LEU A 81 -16.82 -16.59 25.32
N ARG A 82 -15.52 -16.34 25.14
CA ARG A 82 -14.92 -15.03 25.42
C ARG A 82 -15.38 -13.94 24.44
N ASP A 83 -15.56 -14.31 23.18
CA ASP A 83 -15.97 -13.40 22.10
C ASP A 83 -17.49 -13.18 22.04
N ASP A 84 -18.30 -14.16 22.44
CA ASP A 84 -19.77 -14.06 22.54
C ASP A 84 -20.29 -14.63 23.87
N ARG A 85 -20.54 -13.74 24.82
CA ARG A 85 -20.99 -14.14 26.17
C ARG A 85 -22.39 -14.78 26.19
N ASN A 86 -23.14 -14.72 25.08
CA ASN A 86 -24.43 -15.38 24.97
C ASN A 86 -24.29 -16.90 24.72
N VAL A 87 -23.11 -17.35 24.29
CA VAL A 87 -22.78 -18.77 24.15
C VAL A 87 -22.19 -19.26 25.47
N TRP A 88 -22.97 -19.99 26.26
CA TRP A 88 -22.57 -20.48 27.57
C TRP A 88 -23.15 -21.87 27.87
N GLY A 89 -22.61 -22.52 28.90
CA GLY A 89 -23.09 -23.81 29.37
C GLY A 89 -22.63 -24.12 30.78
N THR A 90 -23.20 -25.17 31.36
CA THR A 90 -22.85 -25.61 32.72
C THR A 90 -22.67 -27.11 32.79
N CYS A 91 -21.82 -27.58 33.70
CA CYS A 91 -21.56 -28.99 33.94
C CYS A 91 -21.56 -29.29 35.44
N ALA A 92 -22.14 -30.44 35.84
CA ALA A 92 -21.97 -30.96 37.19
C ALA A 92 -20.58 -31.62 37.32
N VAL A 93 -19.84 -31.25 38.35
CA VAL A 93 -18.44 -31.67 38.53
C VAL A 93 -18.36 -32.88 39.48
N ALA A 94 -17.72 -33.96 39.05
CA ALA A 94 -17.33 -35.06 39.94
C ALA A 94 -15.89 -34.88 40.43
N GLN A 95 -15.57 -35.42 41.61
CA GLN A 95 -14.19 -35.41 42.11
C GLN A 95 -13.25 -36.14 41.16
N GLY A 96 -12.13 -35.50 40.79
CA GLY A 96 -11.17 -36.03 39.84
C GLY A 96 -11.62 -35.99 38.37
N ALA A 97 -12.74 -35.32 38.06
CA ALA A 97 -13.21 -35.22 36.68
C ALA A 97 -12.24 -34.40 35.81
N ALA A 98 -11.98 -34.90 34.60
CA ALA A 98 -11.36 -34.16 33.52
C ALA A 98 -12.46 -33.76 32.52
N LEU A 99 -12.84 -32.49 32.53
CA LEU A 99 -13.91 -31.94 31.71
C LEU A 99 -13.34 -31.34 30.42
N GLN A 100 -13.93 -31.67 29.29
CA GLN A 100 -13.61 -31.09 27.98
C GLN A 100 -14.64 -30.03 27.63
N LEU A 101 -14.19 -28.87 27.17
CA LEU A 101 -15.11 -27.78 26.80
C LEU A 101 -16.09 -28.21 25.70
N SER A 102 -15.63 -29.00 24.71
CA SER A 102 -16.47 -29.44 23.59
C SER A 102 -17.61 -30.40 23.98
N SER A 103 -17.44 -31.19 25.04
CA SER A 103 -18.33 -32.31 25.35
C SER A 103 -18.98 -32.26 26.73
N SER A 104 -18.37 -31.60 27.71
CA SER A 104 -18.85 -31.61 29.10
C SER A 104 -19.96 -30.59 29.40
N PHE A 105 -20.09 -29.51 28.63
CA PHE A 105 -20.92 -28.33 28.97
C PHE A 105 -22.22 -28.20 28.16
N GLY A 106 -22.87 -29.33 27.84
CA GLY A 106 -24.18 -29.33 27.19
C GLY A 106 -24.16 -28.81 25.75
N ALA A 107 -24.91 -27.74 25.46
CA ALA A 107 -24.97 -27.13 24.12
C ALA A 107 -23.73 -26.28 23.79
N PHE A 108 -23.03 -25.78 24.82
CA PHE A 108 -21.90 -24.86 24.70
C PHE A 108 -20.87 -25.34 23.68
N GLY A 109 -20.39 -26.59 23.79
CA GLY A 109 -19.33 -27.08 22.92
C GLY A 109 -19.70 -27.09 21.44
N ARG A 110 -20.96 -27.40 21.10
CA ARG A 110 -21.46 -27.35 19.70
C ARG A 110 -21.59 -25.93 19.20
N GLU A 111 -22.11 -25.03 20.02
CA GLU A 111 -22.29 -23.61 19.66
C GLU A 111 -20.95 -22.87 19.54
N ALA A 112 -20.02 -23.12 20.45
CA ALA A 112 -18.66 -22.57 20.40
C ALA A 112 -17.87 -23.10 19.19
N LEU A 113 -18.01 -24.38 18.85
CA LEU A 113 -17.40 -24.96 17.64
C LEU A 113 -18.01 -24.34 16.37
N LYS A 114 -19.34 -24.20 16.33
CA LYS A 114 -20.03 -23.53 15.22
C LYS A 114 -19.54 -22.09 15.04
N HIS A 115 -19.44 -21.33 16.13
CA HIS A 115 -18.93 -19.96 16.12
C HIS A 115 -17.49 -19.90 15.58
N ALA A 116 -16.60 -20.79 16.03
CA ALA A 116 -15.22 -20.88 15.56
C ALA A 116 -15.15 -21.17 14.04
N GLN A 117 -16.01 -22.06 13.54
CA GLN A 117 -16.08 -22.42 12.12
C GLN A 117 -16.62 -21.27 11.26
N GLU A 118 -17.66 -20.57 11.71
CA GLU A 118 -18.21 -19.39 11.03
C GLU A 118 -17.17 -18.27 10.93
N GLU A 119 -16.42 -18.03 12.01
CA GLU A 119 -15.35 -17.04 12.01
C GLU A 119 -14.18 -17.43 11.08
N GLU A 120 -13.74 -18.69 11.14
CA GLU A 120 -12.68 -19.17 10.25
C GLU A 120 -13.10 -19.09 8.77
N ALA A 121 -14.33 -19.47 8.44
CA ALA A 121 -14.88 -19.36 7.10
C ALA A 121 -14.92 -17.89 6.62
N GLY A 122 -15.38 -16.98 7.47
CA GLY A 122 -15.40 -15.54 7.16
C GLY A 122 -14.00 -14.94 6.98
N ALA A 123 -13.03 -15.37 7.79
CA ALA A 123 -11.64 -14.93 7.65
C ALA A 123 -10.96 -15.49 6.40
N GLU A 124 -11.29 -16.71 5.98
CA GLU A 124 -10.82 -17.27 4.72
C GLU A 124 -11.41 -16.58 3.50
N GLU A 125 -12.71 -16.27 3.53
CA GLU A 125 -13.36 -15.49 2.49
C GLU A 125 -12.74 -14.10 2.35
N GLU A 126 -12.56 -13.39 3.46
CA GLU A 126 -11.89 -12.09 3.50
C GLU A 126 -10.43 -12.20 3.03
N GLY A 127 -9.71 -13.25 3.42
CA GLY A 127 -8.36 -13.53 2.93
C GLY A 127 -8.31 -13.69 1.41
N ARG A 128 -9.24 -14.47 0.83
CA ARG A 128 -9.39 -14.61 -0.63
C ARG A 128 -9.71 -13.27 -1.30
N ALA A 129 -10.58 -12.46 -0.70
CA ALA A 129 -10.92 -11.13 -1.21
C ALA A 129 -9.68 -10.20 -1.23
N ARG A 130 -8.86 -10.20 -0.17
CA ARG A 130 -7.60 -9.43 -0.14
C ARG A 130 -6.60 -9.88 -1.19
N THR A 131 -6.41 -11.18 -1.35
CA THR A 131 -5.51 -11.71 -2.39
C THR A 131 -5.98 -11.29 -3.77
N ARG A 132 -7.30 -11.31 -4.03
CA ARG A 132 -7.88 -10.82 -5.28
C ARG A 132 -7.58 -9.32 -5.50
N ARG A 133 -7.82 -8.48 -4.50
CA ARG A 133 -7.51 -7.04 -4.55
C ARG A 133 -6.04 -6.77 -4.84
N GLN A 134 -5.15 -7.48 -4.16
CA GLN A 134 -3.72 -7.33 -4.37
C GLN A 134 -3.32 -7.79 -5.79
N ALA A 135 -3.94 -8.84 -6.31
CA ALA A 135 -3.72 -9.30 -7.67
C ALA A 135 -4.21 -8.28 -8.72
N GLU A 136 -5.38 -7.69 -8.53
CA GLU A 136 -5.92 -6.63 -9.40
C GLU A 136 -5.02 -5.39 -9.40
N ILE A 137 -4.60 -4.92 -8.22
CA ILE A 137 -3.64 -3.81 -8.08
C ILE A 137 -2.31 -4.14 -8.78
N ASN A 138 -1.80 -5.36 -8.61
CA ASN A 138 -0.56 -5.79 -9.27
C ASN A 138 -0.74 -5.90 -10.79
N GLN A 139 -1.91 -6.33 -11.27
CA GLN A 139 -2.23 -6.40 -12.69
C GLN A 139 -2.28 -5.01 -13.31
N GLU A 140 -2.93 -4.04 -12.66
CA GLU A 140 -2.99 -2.64 -13.11
C GLU A 140 -1.58 -2.03 -13.17
N LYS A 141 -0.76 -2.25 -12.13
CA LYS A 141 0.66 -1.83 -12.12
C LYS A 141 1.44 -2.44 -13.28
N ASN A 142 1.27 -3.74 -13.53
CA ASN A 142 1.93 -4.41 -14.63
C ASN A 142 1.48 -3.86 -15.99
N ALA A 143 0.19 -3.52 -16.13
CA ALA A 143 -0.35 -2.92 -17.34
C ALA A 143 0.23 -1.51 -17.58
N GLU A 144 0.34 -0.68 -16.54
CA GLU A 144 0.93 0.65 -16.64
C GLU A 144 2.41 0.60 -17.02
N VAL A 145 3.19 -0.27 -16.37
CA VAL A 145 4.60 -0.50 -16.70
C VAL A 145 4.73 -0.96 -18.16
N THR A 146 3.87 -1.89 -18.59
CA THR A 146 3.84 -2.36 -19.99
C THR A 146 3.53 -1.21 -20.95
N GLN A 147 2.56 -0.35 -20.65
CA GLN A 147 2.26 0.82 -21.47
C GLN A 147 3.43 1.81 -21.51
N ALA A 148 4.12 2.05 -20.39
CA ALA A 148 5.28 2.92 -20.34
C ALA A 148 6.42 2.39 -21.21
N VAL A 149 6.67 1.08 -21.18
CA VAL A 149 7.64 0.40 -22.05
C VAL A 149 7.24 0.55 -23.52
N LEU A 150 5.98 0.29 -23.87
CA LEU A 150 5.49 0.45 -25.25
C LEU A 150 5.60 1.90 -25.74
N ARG A 151 5.35 2.91 -24.88
CA ARG A 151 5.54 4.32 -25.23
C ARG A 151 7.01 4.65 -25.50
N ARG A 152 7.94 4.10 -24.72
CA ARG A 152 9.38 4.26 -24.94
C ARG A 152 9.82 3.58 -26.25
N GLN A 153 9.35 2.37 -26.50
CA GLN A 153 9.65 1.63 -27.73
C GLN A 153 9.10 2.36 -28.97
N LYS A 154 7.86 2.88 -28.91
CA LYS A 154 7.30 3.70 -29.98
C LYS A 154 8.13 4.96 -30.25
N ARG A 155 8.57 5.67 -29.21
CA ARG A 155 9.46 6.84 -29.36
C ARG A 155 10.78 6.46 -30.03
N ALA A 156 11.41 5.36 -29.59
CA ALA A 156 12.64 4.86 -30.20
C ALA A 156 12.44 4.48 -31.67
N MET A 157 11.37 3.78 -31.99
CA MET A 157 11.03 3.40 -33.36
C MET A 157 10.73 4.62 -34.24
N THR A 158 9.98 5.60 -33.74
CA THR A 158 9.74 6.86 -34.46
C THR A 158 11.05 7.61 -34.72
N CYS A 159 11.95 7.69 -33.73
CA CYS A 159 13.27 8.29 -33.93
C CYS A 159 14.08 7.54 -35.01
N MET A 160 14.08 6.20 -35.00
CA MET A 160 14.76 5.40 -36.03
C MET A 160 14.17 5.63 -37.43
N ILE A 161 12.84 5.67 -37.56
CA ILE A 161 12.17 5.94 -38.84
C ILE A 161 12.53 7.35 -39.35
N LEU A 162 12.51 8.36 -38.48
CA LEU A 162 12.89 9.72 -38.85
C LEU A 162 14.36 9.80 -39.28
N CYS A 163 15.27 9.10 -38.60
CA CYS A 163 16.66 9.00 -39.02
C CYS A 163 16.79 8.35 -40.41
N MET A 164 16.09 7.23 -40.67
CA MET A 164 16.12 6.54 -41.96
C MET A 164 15.55 7.39 -43.10
N LEU A 165 14.46 8.12 -42.85
CA LEU A 165 13.88 9.05 -43.83
C LEU A 165 14.84 10.20 -44.15
N SER A 166 15.49 10.78 -43.13
CA SER A 166 16.52 11.81 -43.33
C SER A 166 17.68 11.30 -44.18
N LEU A 167 18.19 10.09 -43.90
CA LEU A 167 19.24 9.45 -44.70
C LEU A 167 18.79 9.25 -46.16
N LEU A 168 17.58 8.73 -46.39
CA LEU A 168 17.04 8.52 -47.72
C LEU A 168 16.89 9.84 -48.49
N THR A 169 16.36 10.89 -47.85
CA THR A 169 16.25 12.21 -48.48
C THR A 169 17.62 12.81 -48.82
N GLY A 170 18.63 12.59 -47.97
CA GLY A 170 20.01 12.97 -48.24
C GLY A 170 20.58 12.25 -49.47
N MET A 171 20.40 10.93 -49.56
CA MET A 171 20.85 10.14 -50.70
C MET A 171 20.17 10.54 -52.02
N VAL A 172 18.85 10.76 -52.01
CA VAL A 172 18.10 11.21 -53.19
C VAL A 172 18.58 12.60 -53.62
N SER A 173 18.82 13.51 -52.67
CA SER A 173 19.34 14.85 -52.97
C SER A 173 20.74 14.80 -53.60
N CYS A 174 21.63 13.96 -53.07
CA CYS A 174 22.95 13.72 -53.67
C CYS A 174 22.83 13.18 -55.10
N ALA A 175 21.98 12.16 -55.31
CA ALA A 175 21.78 11.57 -56.63
C ALA A 175 21.27 12.60 -57.64
N VAL A 176 20.26 13.39 -57.29
CA VAL A 176 19.72 14.47 -58.14
C VAL A 176 20.80 15.52 -58.45
N ALA A 177 21.61 15.90 -57.46
CA ALA A 177 22.69 16.85 -57.64
C ALA A 177 23.79 16.33 -58.60
N SER A 178 24.04 15.02 -58.61
CA SER A 178 25.00 14.39 -59.52
C SER A 178 24.60 14.47 -61.00
N PHE A 179 23.30 14.65 -61.32
CA PHE A 179 22.82 14.60 -62.71
C PHE A 179 22.78 15.95 -63.45
N ASN A 180 22.92 17.11 -62.79
CA ASN A 180 22.57 18.40 -63.43
C ASN A 180 23.42 19.64 -63.08
N LEU A 181 24.56 19.49 -62.40
CA LEU A 181 25.31 20.63 -61.88
C LEU A 181 26.76 20.67 -62.37
N GLU A 182 27.24 21.86 -62.70
CA GLU A 182 28.66 22.12 -62.98
C GLU A 182 29.53 21.66 -61.80
N ALA A 183 30.75 21.18 -62.10
CA ALA A 183 31.61 20.47 -61.16
C ALA A 183 31.88 21.23 -59.84
N GLU A 184 31.88 22.56 -59.86
CA GLU A 184 32.09 23.37 -58.66
C GLU A 184 30.89 23.34 -57.69
N LEU A 185 29.66 23.26 -58.20
CA LEU A 185 28.45 23.26 -57.37
C LEU A 185 28.14 21.86 -56.82
N GLN A 186 28.61 20.80 -57.48
CA GLN A 186 28.55 19.42 -56.98
C GLN A 186 29.33 19.24 -55.67
N GLY A 187 30.50 19.88 -55.54
CA GLY A 187 31.34 19.78 -54.33
C GLY A 187 30.67 20.39 -53.10
N VAL A 188 30.01 21.54 -53.25
CA VAL A 188 29.32 22.23 -52.14
C VAL A 188 28.08 21.47 -51.70
N LEU A 189 27.30 20.93 -52.64
CA LEU A 189 26.11 20.14 -52.34
C LEU A 189 26.46 18.79 -51.68
N LEU A 190 27.53 18.13 -52.14
CA LEU A 190 28.02 16.90 -51.53
C LEU A 190 28.53 17.14 -50.10
N ALA A 191 29.28 18.23 -49.88
CA ALA A 191 29.75 18.60 -48.55
C ALA A 191 28.59 18.93 -47.59
N ALA A 192 27.59 19.69 -48.06
CA ALA A 192 26.40 20.00 -47.27
C ALA A 192 25.58 18.73 -46.93
N ALA A 193 25.41 17.83 -47.89
CA ALA A 193 24.71 16.57 -47.66
C ALA A 193 25.46 15.67 -46.67
N LEU A 194 26.80 15.59 -46.76
CA LEU A 194 27.62 14.85 -45.79
C LEU A 194 27.50 15.44 -44.38
N VAL A 195 27.51 16.77 -44.21
CA VAL A 195 27.32 17.41 -42.90
C VAL A 195 25.96 17.06 -42.30
N VAL A 196 24.90 17.03 -43.10
CA VAL A 196 23.56 16.61 -42.65
C VAL A 196 23.54 15.13 -42.27
N LEU A 197 24.15 14.26 -43.08
CA LEU A 197 24.25 12.82 -42.79
C LEU A 197 25.05 12.54 -41.51
N PHE A 198 26.18 13.23 -41.29
CA PHE A 198 26.99 13.10 -40.08
C PHE A 198 26.30 13.67 -38.84
N GLY A 199 25.64 14.84 -38.96
CA GLY A 199 24.87 15.44 -37.88
C GLY A 199 23.73 14.53 -37.43
N CYS A 200 22.96 13.98 -38.38
CA CYS A 200 21.87 13.05 -38.07
C CYS A 200 22.37 11.70 -37.52
N GLY A 201 23.48 11.17 -38.04
CA GLY A 201 24.09 9.94 -37.54
C GLY A 201 24.57 10.04 -36.11
N ALA A 202 25.25 11.14 -35.75
CA ALA A 202 25.72 11.39 -34.40
C ALA A 202 24.56 11.53 -33.39
N CYS A 203 23.50 12.26 -33.75
CA CYS A 203 22.30 12.37 -32.89
C CYS A 203 21.59 11.01 -32.71
N GLY A 204 21.52 10.18 -33.76
CA GLY A 204 20.94 8.85 -33.69
C GLY A 204 21.72 7.92 -32.74
N ILE A 205 23.05 7.92 -32.82
CA ILE A 205 23.92 7.08 -31.98
C ILE A 205 23.85 7.52 -30.50
N ILE A 206 23.88 8.83 -30.23
CA ILE A 206 23.78 9.35 -28.85
C ILE A 206 22.39 9.04 -28.26
N GLY A 207 21.32 9.17 -29.05
CA GLY A 207 19.96 8.84 -28.63
C GLY A 207 19.75 7.34 -28.36
N LEU A 208 20.34 6.47 -29.19
CA LEU A 208 20.26 5.01 -29.03
C LEU A 208 21.11 4.49 -27.87
N GLY A 209 22.31 5.04 -27.65
CA GLY A 209 23.18 4.68 -26.52
C GLY A 209 22.53 4.99 -25.16
N GLY A 210 21.85 6.14 -25.05
CA GLY A 210 21.08 6.50 -23.85
C GLY A 210 19.86 5.61 -23.62
N ALA A 211 19.21 5.12 -24.69
CA ALA A 211 18.07 4.22 -24.58
C ALA A 211 18.48 2.77 -24.23
N ALA A 212 19.60 2.28 -24.76
CA ALA A 212 20.10 0.93 -24.49
C ALA A 212 20.65 0.78 -23.05
N GLY A 213 21.31 1.81 -22.51
CA GLY A 213 21.78 1.82 -21.11
C GLY A 213 20.66 1.79 -20.06
N GLY A 214 19.41 2.09 -20.45
CA GLY A 214 18.24 2.08 -19.57
C GLY A 214 17.45 0.76 -19.53
N LEU A 215 17.80 -0.24 -20.36
CA LEU A 215 17.07 -1.51 -20.53
C LEU A 215 17.74 -2.70 -19.84
N ASP A 216 18.43 -2.49 -18.72
CA ASP A 216 18.96 -3.60 -17.92
C ASP A 216 17.81 -4.31 -17.16
N LEU A 217 17.27 -5.34 -17.81
CA LEU A 217 16.20 -6.22 -17.30
C LEU A 217 16.71 -7.27 -16.30
N SER A 218 18.00 -7.26 -15.92
CA SER A 218 18.59 -8.23 -14.98
C SER A 218 18.26 -7.97 -13.49
N LYS A 219 17.45 -6.94 -13.18
CA LYS A 219 17.08 -6.60 -11.80
C LYS A 219 15.91 -7.47 -11.31
N GLY A 220 16.09 -8.12 -10.16
CA GLY A 220 15.25 -9.21 -9.64
C GLY A 220 13.72 -8.99 -9.63
N GLN A 221 13.24 -7.76 -9.39
CA GLN A 221 11.77 -7.49 -9.37
C GLN A 221 11.09 -7.57 -10.74
N VAL A 222 11.80 -7.23 -11.81
CA VAL A 222 11.29 -7.39 -13.18
C VAL A 222 11.29 -8.88 -13.55
N GLN A 223 12.27 -9.63 -13.06
CA GLN A 223 12.39 -11.07 -13.33
C GLN A 223 11.25 -11.88 -12.69
N ASP A 224 10.81 -11.50 -11.49
CA ASP A 224 9.64 -12.12 -10.83
C ASP A 224 8.33 -11.76 -11.54
N SER A 225 8.19 -10.52 -12.02
CA SER A 225 7.03 -10.07 -12.81
C SER A 225 6.97 -10.73 -14.20
N VAL A 226 8.13 -10.94 -14.83
CA VAL A 226 8.24 -11.68 -16.09
C VAL A 226 7.99 -13.17 -15.87
N ARG A 227 8.44 -13.78 -14.75
CA ARG A 227 8.08 -15.16 -14.42
C ARG A 227 6.58 -15.35 -14.18
N ALA A 228 5.90 -14.38 -13.59
CA ALA A 228 4.48 -14.48 -13.29
C ALA A 228 3.56 -14.32 -14.52
N ASN A 229 4.08 -13.80 -15.65
CA ASN A 229 3.30 -13.54 -16.85
C ASN A 229 3.80 -14.36 -18.05
N PRO A 230 3.06 -15.39 -18.51
CA PRO A 230 3.49 -16.25 -19.61
C PRO A 230 3.70 -15.51 -20.94
N GLU A 231 3.00 -14.40 -21.19
CA GLU A 231 3.22 -13.57 -22.39
C GLU A 231 4.55 -12.81 -22.32
N LEU A 232 4.92 -12.32 -21.14
CA LEU A 232 6.25 -11.72 -20.92
C LEU A 232 7.36 -12.77 -20.95
N GLN A 233 7.12 -13.99 -20.46
CA GLN A 233 8.08 -15.10 -20.62
C GLN A 233 8.30 -15.44 -22.09
N GLN A 234 7.22 -15.53 -22.89
CA GLN A 234 7.30 -15.80 -24.32
C GLN A 234 8.04 -14.67 -25.06
N PHE A 235 7.82 -13.41 -24.66
CA PHE A 235 8.56 -12.26 -25.17
C PHE A 235 10.04 -12.27 -24.76
N GLN A 236 10.35 -12.68 -23.53
CA GLN A 236 11.73 -12.78 -23.05
C GLN A 236 12.50 -13.92 -23.77
N LEU A 237 11.81 -15.02 -24.08
CA LEU A 237 12.35 -16.09 -24.92
C LEU A 237 12.60 -15.61 -26.36
N LEU A 238 11.64 -14.89 -26.98
CA LEU A 238 11.83 -14.30 -28.31
C LEU A 238 12.96 -13.26 -28.35
N ALA A 239 13.05 -12.39 -27.34
CA ALA A 239 14.11 -11.38 -27.25
C ALA A 239 15.50 -12.00 -26.99
N ARG A 240 15.56 -13.15 -26.30
CA ARG A 240 16.80 -13.89 -26.00
C ARG A 240 17.27 -14.73 -27.19
N ASP A 241 16.35 -15.35 -27.93
CA ASP A 241 16.67 -16.15 -29.11
C ASP A 241 17.03 -15.30 -30.33
N GLU A 242 16.46 -14.11 -30.48
CA GLU A 242 16.76 -13.25 -31.63
C GLU A 242 17.89 -12.24 -31.39
N GLY A 243 18.53 -12.24 -30.21
CA GLY A 243 19.75 -11.47 -29.96
C GLY A 243 19.63 -9.96 -30.19
N TRP A 244 18.42 -9.37 -30.09
CA TRP A 244 18.13 -8.00 -30.55
C TRP A 244 19.01 -6.92 -29.93
N THR A 245 19.37 -7.02 -28.65
CA THR A 245 20.20 -6.00 -27.99
C THR A 245 21.64 -6.06 -28.44
N THR A 246 22.15 -7.27 -28.71
CA THR A 246 23.48 -7.49 -29.26
C THR A 246 23.51 -7.19 -30.76
N GLN A 247 22.45 -7.50 -31.49
CA GLN A 247 22.32 -7.20 -32.92
C GLN A 247 22.11 -5.71 -33.20
N LEU A 248 21.32 -4.95 -32.43
CA LEU A 248 21.21 -3.49 -32.59
C LEU A 248 22.55 -2.81 -32.25
N GLY A 249 23.21 -3.27 -31.18
CA GLY A 249 24.55 -2.80 -30.83
C GLY A 249 25.57 -3.10 -31.93
N LEU A 250 25.62 -4.34 -32.43
CA LEU A 250 26.51 -4.74 -33.52
C LEU A 250 26.19 -4.03 -34.84
N SER A 251 24.92 -3.87 -35.21
CA SER A 251 24.56 -3.24 -36.48
C SER A 251 24.88 -1.74 -36.48
N CYS A 252 24.69 -1.03 -35.36
CA CYS A 252 25.22 0.33 -35.21
C CYS A 252 26.75 0.37 -35.23
N PHE A 253 27.43 -0.59 -34.60
CA PHE A 253 28.89 -0.67 -34.59
C PHE A 253 29.48 -1.02 -35.97
N CYS A 254 28.77 -1.82 -36.78
CA CYS A 254 29.17 -2.20 -38.13
C CYS A 254 28.83 -1.11 -39.17
N LEU A 255 27.76 -0.35 -39.00
CA LEU A 255 27.40 0.73 -39.93
C LEU A 255 28.34 1.94 -39.83
N CYS A 256 28.87 2.22 -38.64
CA CYS A 256 29.77 3.36 -38.41
C CYS A 256 31.07 3.33 -39.28
N PRO A 257 31.80 2.20 -39.39
CA PRO A 257 32.96 2.10 -40.28
C PRO A 257 32.56 2.06 -41.76
N PHE A 258 31.39 1.51 -42.13
CA PHE A 258 30.91 1.56 -43.53
C PHE A 258 30.61 3.00 -43.97
N VAL A 259 29.90 3.78 -43.15
CA VAL A 259 29.64 5.20 -43.44
C VAL A 259 30.95 6.00 -43.47
N SER A 260 31.86 5.75 -42.52
CA SER A 260 33.18 6.40 -42.50
C SER A 260 34.01 6.06 -43.73
N PHE A 261 33.98 4.80 -44.18
CA PHE A 261 34.69 4.33 -45.37
C PHE A 261 34.08 4.91 -46.64
N SER A 262 32.76 4.88 -46.81
CA SER A 262 32.05 5.50 -47.92
C SER A 262 32.33 7.00 -48.01
N CYS A 263 32.38 7.69 -46.87
CA CYS A 263 32.75 9.11 -46.81
C CYS A 263 34.23 9.34 -47.15
N ALA A 264 35.14 8.49 -46.68
CA ALA A 264 36.56 8.58 -47.00
C ALA A 264 36.82 8.35 -48.50
N VAL A 265 36.10 7.41 -49.12
CA VAL A 265 36.16 7.14 -50.56
C VAL A 265 35.54 8.29 -51.35
N ALA A 266 34.35 8.78 -50.98
CA ALA A 266 33.71 9.93 -51.63
C ALA A 266 34.57 11.20 -51.54
N MET A 267 35.14 11.46 -50.36
CA MET A 267 36.09 12.56 -50.17
C MET A 267 37.34 12.35 -51.01
N SER A 268 37.92 11.15 -51.04
CA SER A 268 39.13 10.87 -51.83
C SER A 268 38.89 10.99 -53.35
N VAL A 269 37.69 10.66 -53.84
CA VAL A 269 37.29 10.87 -55.25
C VAL A 269 37.08 12.35 -55.55
N ALA A 270 36.35 13.08 -54.69
CA ALA A 270 36.15 14.52 -54.85
C ALA A 270 37.47 15.31 -54.78
N ILE A 271 38.36 14.87 -53.89
CA ILE A 271 39.66 15.47 -53.62
C ILE A 271 40.69 15.10 -54.69
N GLY A 272 40.59 13.91 -55.31
CA GLY A 272 41.45 13.50 -56.43
C GLY A 272 41.31 14.39 -57.68
N LEU A 273 40.22 15.16 -57.78
CA LEU A 273 39.96 16.10 -58.86
C LEU A 273 40.53 17.51 -58.62
N SER A 274 40.92 17.85 -57.38
CA SER A 274 41.54 19.14 -57.03
C SER A 274 42.93 18.88 -56.43
N GLY A 275 44.01 19.29 -57.11
CA GLY A 275 45.41 18.92 -56.80
C GLY A 275 45.97 19.16 -55.38
N TYR A 276 45.17 19.54 -54.40
CA TYR A 276 45.54 19.75 -52.98
C TYR A 276 45.23 18.56 -52.07
N GLY A 277 44.90 17.40 -52.64
CA GLY A 277 44.21 16.36 -51.91
C GLY A 277 44.94 15.52 -50.86
N ARG A 278 46.27 15.52 -50.89
CA ARG A 278 47.05 14.67 -49.98
C ARG A 278 47.18 15.25 -48.57
N LEU A 279 47.05 16.57 -48.40
CA LEU A 279 47.23 17.23 -47.11
C LEU A 279 45.96 17.13 -46.24
N LEU A 280 44.78 17.26 -46.84
CA LEU A 280 43.50 17.18 -46.11
C LEU A 280 43.18 15.73 -45.67
N ALA A 281 43.49 14.73 -46.50
CA ALA A 281 43.26 13.33 -46.17
C ALA A 281 44.10 12.85 -44.97
N VAL A 282 45.33 13.36 -44.82
CA VAL A 282 46.23 13.06 -43.71
C VAL A 282 45.79 13.77 -42.41
N LEU A 283 45.15 14.94 -42.50
CA LEU A 283 44.71 15.71 -41.34
C LEU A 283 43.30 15.35 -40.85
N CYS A 284 42.38 14.98 -41.75
CA CYS A 284 41.00 14.67 -41.36
C CYS A 284 40.81 13.24 -40.84
N GLY A 285 41.61 12.27 -41.30
CA GLY A 285 41.53 10.87 -40.84
C GLY A 285 41.73 10.71 -39.32
N PRO A 286 42.77 11.31 -38.72
CA PRO A 286 43.02 11.22 -37.28
C PRO A 286 41.97 11.95 -36.43
N VAL A 287 41.42 13.07 -36.93
CA VAL A 287 40.39 13.84 -36.21
C VAL A 287 39.06 13.08 -36.17
N ALA A 288 38.67 12.43 -37.27
CA ALA A 288 37.50 11.56 -37.30
C ALA A 288 37.66 10.34 -36.37
N LEU A 289 38.86 9.75 -36.32
CA LEU A 289 39.19 8.65 -35.40
C LEU A 289 39.16 9.10 -33.93
N MET A 290 39.68 10.29 -33.62
CA MET A 290 39.66 10.87 -32.27
C MET A 290 38.23 11.15 -31.79
N MET A 291 37.35 11.66 -32.66
CA MET A 291 35.96 11.92 -32.30
C MET A 291 35.15 10.63 -32.06
N CYS A 292 35.45 9.54 -32.78
CA CYS A 292 34.85 8.23 -32.51
C CYS A 292 35.30 7.64 -31.17
N CYS A 293 36.56 7.85 -30.77
CA CYS A 293 37.10 7.34 -29.49
C CYS A 293 36.74 8.22 -28.28
N GLY A 294 36.59 9.54 -28.47
CA GLY A 294 36.27 10.49 -27.39
C GLY A 294 34.86 10.30 -26.80
N GLY A 295 33.91 9.77 -27.57
CA GLY A 295 32.56 9.44 -27.09
C GLY A 295 32.51 8.33 -26.03
N VAL A 296 33.57 7.52 -25.90
CA VAL A 296 33.64 6.39 -24.95
C VAL A 296 34.03 6.85 -23.53
N TYR A 297 34.66 8.02 -23.38
CA TYR A 297 35.17 8.50 -22.09
C TYR A 297 34.31 9.59 -21.41
N GLY A 298 33.30 10.13 -22.10
CA GLY A 298 32.47 11.24 -21.61
C GLY A 298 31.36 10.86 -20.62
N TRP A 299 31.25 9.60 -20.19
CA TRP A 299 30.15 9.14 -19.33
C TRP A 299 30.66 8.63 -17.98
N ARG A 300 31.32 9.50 -17.19
CA ARG A 300 31.52 9.26 -15.76
C ARG A 300 31.96 10.52 -15.00
N SER A 301 31.02 11.17 -14.29
CA SER A 301 31.30 11.91 -13.05
C SER A 301 30.01 12.53 -12.50
N GLU A 302 29.32 11.81 -11.62
CA GLU A 302 28.53 12.44 -10.55
C GLU A 302 28.71 11.59 -9.29
N ASP A 303 29.52 12.10 -8.36
CA ASP A 303 29.30 11.98 -6.92
C ASP A 303 29.98 13.20 -6.28
N GLY A 304 29.20 13.94 -5.50
CA GLY A 304 29.53 15.27 -5.01
C GLY A 304 30.70 15.31 -4.02
N GLY A 305 31.50 16.38 -4.12
CA GLY A 305 32.54 16.69 -3.13
C GLY A 305 33.54 17.74 -3.62
N TRP A 306 33.14 19.02 -3.67
CA TRP A 306 34.06 20.12 -3.97
C TRP A 306 34.89 20.50 -2.74
N LYS A 307 36.18 20.13 -2.73
CA LYS A 307 37.32 21.01 -2.39
C LYS A 307 38.65 20.25 -2.40
N LYS A 308 39.59 20.70 -3.27
CA LYS A 308 41.08 20.63 -3.16
C LYS A 308 41.94 19.92 -4.23
N LYS A 309 41.48 19.55 -5.43
CA LYS A 309 42.42 19.12 -6.50
C LYS A 309 42.02 19.58 -7.90
N ALA A 310 41.99 20.90 -8.13
CA ALA A 310 41.81 21.46 -9.47
C ALA A 310 43.13 21.86 -10.17
N ASP A 311 44.27 21.87 -9.48
CA ASP A 311 45.51 22.45 -10.04
C ASP A 311 46.47 21.44 -10.70
N SER A 312 46.13 20.14 -10.75
CA SER A 312 47.03 19.11 -11.30
C SER A 312 46.53 18.36 -12.53
N ALA A 313 45.31 18.61 -13.00
CA ALA A 313 44.74 17.92 -14.18
C ALA A 313 45.01 18.65 -15.52
N PHE A 314 45.43 19.91 -15.50
CA PHE A 314 45.66 20.68 -16.72
C PHE A 314 47.02 20.40 -17.41
N ALA A 315 47.94 19.69 -16.74
CA ALA A 315 49.28 19.40 -17.27
C ALA A 315 49.39 18.06 -18.03
N GLY A 316 48.40 17.16 -17.94
CA GLY A 316 48.48 15.80 -18.49
C GLY A 316 48.05 15.64 -19.96
N ALA A 317 47.33 16.61 -20.52
CA ALA A 317 46.72 16.49 -21.85
C ALA A 317 47.68 16.82 -23.02
N PHE A 318 48.86 17.40 -22.75
CA PHE A 318 49.80 17.80 -23.80
C PHE A 318 50.90 16.78 -24.12
N PHE A 319 51.06 15.71 -23.34
CA PHE A 319 52.17 14.74 -23.52
C PHE A 319 51.75 13.33 -23.95
N PHE A 320 50.45 13.06 -24.08
CA PHE A 320 49.95 11.70 -24.35
C PHE A 320 50.22 11.10 -25.76
N PRO A 321 50.50 11.87 -26.84
CA PRO A 321 50.79 11.24 -28.14
C PRO A 321 52.19 10.61 -28.24
N PHE A 322 53.11 10.94 -27.33
CA PHE A 322 54.53 10.55 -27.46
C PHE A 322 54.97 9.37 -26.58
N LEU A 323 54.13 8.91 -25.64
CA LEU A 323 54.46 7.80 -24.73
C LEU A 323 53.63 6.52 -24.97
N TRP A 324 52.68 6.56 -25.91
CA TRP A 324 51.84 5.42 -26.28
C TRP A 324 52.62 4.18 -26.81
N PRO A 325 53.75 4.31 -27.54
CA PRO A 325 54.49 3.14 -27.99
C PRO A 325 55.26 2.41 -26.86
N TYR A 326 55.48 3.06 -25.70
CA TYR A 326 56.26 2.48 -24.60
C TYR A 326 55.39 1.69 -23.60
N PHE A 327 54.09 1.99 -23.53
CA PHE A 327 53.18 1.39 -22.56
C PHE A 327 52.60 0.02 -23.00
N LEU A 328 52.69 -0.32 -24.29
CA LEU A 328 52.17 -1.59 -24.84
C LEU A 328 53.17 -2.76 -24.80
N LEU A 329 54.40 -2.55 -24.31
CA LEU A 329 55.44 -3.59 -24.27
C LEU A 329 55.73 -4.18 -22.88
N GLN A 330 54.98 -3.80 -21.82
CA GLN A 330 55.39 -4.21 -20.47
C GLN A 330 54.33 -4.73 -19.48
N ASN A 331 53.07 -4.98 -19.84
CA ASN A 331 52.14 -5.60 -18.89
C ASN A 331 51.25 -6.67 -19.51
N CYS A 332 51.76 -7.90 -19.55
CA CYS A 332 50.94 -9.10 -19.55
C CYS A 332 50.55 -9.42 -18.11
N GLY A 333 49.26 -9.29 -17.75
CA GLY A 333 48.75 -9.77 -16.47
C GLY A 333 47.67 -8.87 -15.86
N PHE A 334 46.47 -8.84 -16.43
CA PHE A 334 45.30 -8.30 -15.72
C PHE A 334 43.98 -8.85 -16.29
N MET A 335 43.69 -10.12 -16.01
CA MET A 335 42.42 -10.77 -16.40
C MET A 335 41.68 -11.45 -15.22
N ASP A 336 41.97 -11.06 -13.97
CA ASP A 336 41.29 -11.64 -12.78
C ASP A 336 40.44 -10.65 -11.97
N SER A 337 40.33 -9.37 -12.35
CA SER A 337 39.55 -8.36 -11.59
C SER A 337 38.26 -7.89 -12.26
N PHE A 338 37.80 -8.57 -13.32
CA PHE A 338 36.55 -8.19 -14.01
C PHE A 338 35.29 -8.83 -13.42
N ALA A 339 35.43 -9.83 -12.53
CA ALA A 339 34.29 -10.59 -11.99
C ALA A 339 33.63 -9.97 -10.74
N SER A 340 34.26 -9.03 -10.02
CA SER A 340 33.67 -8.42 -8.82
C SER A 340 32.98 -7.06 -9.07
N LEU A 341 33.03 -6.54 -10.29
CA LEU A 341 32.48 -5.22 -10.65
C LEU A 341 31.06 -5.26 -11.23
N LEU A 342 30.47 -6.45 -11.42
CA LEU A 342 29.13 -6.63 -12.02
C LEU A 342 27.98 -6.70 -11.00
N LEU A 343 28.21 -6.46 -9.70
CA LEU A 343 27.15 -6.57 -8.68
C LEU A 343 27.11 -5.39 -7.70
N LYS A 344 26.99 -4.16 -8.20
CA LYS A 344 26.44 -3.06 -7.37
C LYS A 344 25.42 -2.24 -8.15
N PRO A 345 24.14 -2.20 -7.73
CA PRO A 345 23.13 -1.41 -8.40
C PRO A 345 23.30 0.09 -8.09
N PRO A 346 22.97 0.99 -9.03
CA PRO A 346 22.90 2.41 -8.75
C PRO A 346 21.66 2.73 -7.91
N LYS A 347 21.88 3.37 -6.75
CA LYS A 347 20.83 4.03 -5.95
C LYS A 347 20.62 5.42 -6.55
N GLY A 348 19.38 5.76 -6.89
CA GLY A 348 19.04 7.15 -7.23
C GLY A 348 17.99 7.37 -8.33
N SER A 349 17.65 6.37 -9.15
CA SER A 349 16.67 6.55 -10.25
C SER A 349 15.43 5.67 -10.14
N LEU A 350 15.45 4.63 -9.29
CA LEU A 350 14.33 3.72 -9.11
C LEU A 350 13.25 4.29 -8.17
N ASP A 351 13.64 5.10 -7.19
CA ASP A 351 12.72 5.65 -6.19
C ASP A 351 11.69 6.61 -6.82
N ALA A 352 12.02 7.28 -7.92
CA ALA A 352 11.09 8.15 -8.64
C ALA A 352 10.01 7.38 -9.45
N ALA A 353 10.35 6.19 -9.98
CA ALA A 353 9.40 5.32 -10.69
C ALA A 353 8.58 4.42 -9.75
N VAL A 354 9.14 4.12 -8.57
CA VAL A 354 8.43 3.42 -7.48
C VAL A 354 7.49 4.38 -6.73
N HIS A 355 7.80 5.68 -6.67
CA HIS A 355 6.89 6.67 -6.07
C HIS A 355 5.70 7.07 -6.95
N THR A 356 5.79 6.95 -8.28
CA THR A 356 4.67 7.29 -9.20
C THR A 356 3.63 6.18 -9.34
N THR A 357 3.97 4.93 -8.98
CA THR A 357 3.10 3.76 -9.13
C THR A 357 2.17 3.49 -7.93
N HIS A 358 2.12 4.42 -6.98
CA HIS A 358 1.10 4.47 -5.93
C HIS A 358 -0.15 5.28 -6.35
N GLU A 359 -0.17 5.90 -7.54
CA GLU A 359 -1.28 6.76 -7.97
C GLU A 359 -2.60 6.01 -8.27
N HIS A 360 -2.57 4.68 -8.41
CA HIS A 360 -3.77 3.83 -8.60
C HIS A 360 -4.11 2.98 -7.37
N THR A 361 -3.64 3.41 -6.20
CA THR A 361 -4.22 2.99 -4.91
C THR A 361 -5.69 3.39 -4.83
N ILE A 362 -6.39 2.97 -3.77
CA ILE A 362 -7.82 3.20 -3.47
C ILE A 362 -8.15 4.71 -3.31
N VAL A 363 -7.48 5.62 -4.02
CA VAL A 363 -7.78 7.04 -4.07
C VAL A 363 -9.25 7.18 -4.43
N PHE A 364 -9.98 7.77 -3.49
CA PHE A 364 -11.39 8.04 -3.63
C PHE A 364 -11.62 9.45 -3.10
N GLU A 365 -12.00 10.35 -3.99
CA GLU A 365 -12.20 11.76 -3.64
C GLU A 365 -13.66 12.08 -3.29
N GLY A 366 -14.52 11.06 -3.25
CA GLY A 366 -15.97 11.19 -3.17
C GLY A 366 -16.63 11.35 -4.56
N ASN A 367 -17.88 10.92 -4.66
CA ASN A 367 -18.78 11.17 -5.78
C ASN A 367 -20.19 11.43 -5.22
N VAL A 368 -20.59 12.70 -5.20
CA VAL A 368 -21.87 13.13 -4.63
C VAL A 368 -22.92 13.16 -5.74
N LEU A 369 -23.96 12.34 -5.58
CA LEU A 369 -25.09 12.28 -6.50
C LEU A 369 -26.27 13.04 -5.89
N PRO A 370 -26.97 13.89 -6.67
CA PRO A 370 -28.01 14.75 -6.14
C PRO A 370 -29.24 13.97 -5.68
N LYS A 371 -29.91 14.46 -4.63
CA LYS A 371 -31.18 13.93 -4.08
C LYS A 371 -31.15 12.44 -3.70
N ARG A 372 -29.99 11.90 -3.31
CA ARG A 372 -29.84 10.52 -2.83
C ARG A 372 -29.42 10.49 -1.36
N GLU A 373 -29.40 9.29 -0.77
CA GLU A 373 -28.66 9.07 0.46
C GLU A 373 -27.16 9.16 0.15
N THR A 374 -26.43 10.02 0.88
CA THR A 374 -25.00 10.25 0.69
C THR A 374 -24.23 9.74 1.90
N VAL A 375 -23.30 8.81 1.69
CA VAL A 375 -22.42 8.30 2.73
C VAL A 375 -21.37 9.36 3.09
N CYS A 376 -21.48 9.93 4.28
CA CYS A 376 -20.61 11.01 4.75
C CYS A 376 -19.54 10.54 5.73
N SER A 377 -19.71 9.39 6.37
CA SER A 377 -18.70 8.84 7.27
C SER A 377 -18.69 7.32 7.21
N TRP A 378 -17.50 6.73 7.17
CA TRP A 378 -17.30 5.30 7.01
C TRP A 378 -16.20 4.72 7.93
N PRO A 379 -16.44 3.57 8.59
CA PRO A 379 -15.43 2.94 9.43
C PRO A 379 -14.41 2.17 8.58
N GLY A 380 -13.20 2.71 8.50
CA GLY A 380 -12.10 2.15 7.70
C GLY A 380 -11.64 0.74 8.08
N LYS A 381 -12.20 0.10 9.12
CA LYS A 381 -11.87 -1.28 9.49
C LYS A 381 -12.54 -2.33 8.59
N TYR A 382 -13.56 -1.97 7.81
CA TYR A 382 -14.28 -2.88 6.93
C TYR A 382 -13.83 -2.70 5.48
N ALA A 383 -12.70 -3.32 5.11
CA ALA A 383 -12.09 -3.15 3.79
C ALA A 383 -13.02 -3.60 2.66
N THR A 384 -13.60 -4.80 2.75
CA THR A 384 -14.47 -5.34 1.69
C THR A 384 -15.73 -4.48 1.48
N ALA A 385 -16.39 -4.06 2.56
CA ALA A 385 -17.56 -3.18 2.45
C ALA A 385 -17.18 -1.76 1.97
N TRP A 386 -15.95 -1.30 2.24
CA TRP A 386 -15.42 -0.08 1.63
C TRP A 386 -15.24 -0.22 0.12
N ASP A 387 -14.75 -1.35 -0.36
CA ASP A 387 -14.60 -1.60 -1.80
C ASP A 387 -15.95 -1.60 -2.52
N GLU A 388 -16.97 -2.22 -1.91
CA GLU A 388 -18.35 -2.19 -2.41
C GLU A 388 -18.90 -0.76 -2.48
N LEU A 389 -18.68 0.04 -1.43
CA LEU A 389 -19.06 1.45 -1.39
C LEU A 389 -18.39 2.24 -2.54
N VAL A 390 -17.08 2.09 -2.72
CA VAL A 390 -16.32 2.80 -3.75
C VAL A 390 -16.71 2.34 -5.15
N ALA A 391 -16.88 1.03 -5.37
CA ALA A 391 -17.31 0.48 -6.64
C ALA A 391 -18.70 0.97 -7.03
N GLY A 392 -19.68 0.88 -6.11
CA GLY A 392 -21.04 1.39 -6.33
C GLY A 392 -21.04 2.91 -6.53
N SER A 393 -20.17 3.64 -5.85
CA SER A 393 -20.08 5.09 -6.06
C SER A 393 -19.48 5.50 -7.40
N ARG A 394 -18.49 4.77 -7.91
CA ARG A 394 -17.93 4.98 -9.26
C ARG A 394 -18.91 4.61 -10.39
N GLN A 395 -19.90 3.78 -10.08
CA GLN A 395 -20.95 3.37 -11.01
C GLN A 395 -22.21 4.24 -10.90
N ASP A 396 -22.15 5.33 -10.14
CA ASP A 396 -23.28 6.22 -9.85
C ASP A 396 -24.48 5.51 -9.18
N ASP A 397 -24.24 4.41 -8.48
CA ASP A 397 -25.26 3.69 -7.70
C ASP A 397 -25.34 4.26 -6.27
N ILE A 398 -24.19 4.57 -5.67
CA ILE A 398 -24.09 5.07 -4.30
C ILE A 398 -23.51 6.48 -4.28
N SER A 399 -24.22 7.42 -3.65
CA SER A 399 -23.65 8.75 -3.39
C SER A 399 -22.72 8.67 -2.18
N ALA A 400 -21.50 9.20 -2.28
CA ALA A 400 -20.52 9.13 -1.21
C ALA A 400 -19.68 10.41 -1.15
N ALA A 401 -19.67 11.04 0.04
CA ALA A 401 -18.85 12.20 0.34
C ALA A 401 -17.51 11.86 1.01
N VAL A 402 -17.35 10.61 1.49
CA VAL A 402 -16.13 10.10 2.12
C VAL A 402 -14.91 10.20 1.18
N VAL A 403 -13.75 10.46 1.77
CA VAL A 403 -12.49 10.68 1.04
C VAL A 403 -11.39 9.78 1.60
N PHE A 404 -10.65 9.12 0.72
CA PHE A 404 -9.48 8.33 1.07
C PHE A 404 -8.30 8.68 0.16
N LEU A 405 -7.23 9.22 0.75
CA LEU A 405 -6.01 9.67 0.07
C LEU A 405 -4.80 8.89 0.61
N PRO A 406 -4.58 7.65 0.14
CA PRO A 406 -3.50 6.79 0.61
C PRO A 406 -2.10 7.34 0.28
N GLN A 407 -1.08 6.75 0.91
CA GLN A 407 0.33 7.07 0.67
C GLN A 407 0.70 6.93 -0.80
N GLY A 408 1.39 7.96 -1.32
CA GLY A 408 1.82 8.05 -2.71
C GLY A 408 0.77 8.61 -3.66
N SER A 409 -0.45 8.90 -3.20
CA SER A 409 -1.39 9.73 -3.96
C SER A 409 -0.89 11.17 -4.09
N LYS A 410 -1.28 11.87 -5.16
CA LYS A 410 -0.95 13.28 -5.42
C LYS A 410 -1.22 14.23 -4.24
N HIS A 411 -2.18 13.87 -3.39
CA HIS A 411 -2.64 14.70 -2.29
C HIS A 411 -2.18 14.24 -0.90
N PHE A 412 -1.44 13.12 -0.82
CA PHE A 412 -0.86 12.65 0.42
C PHE A 412 0.19 13.63 0.97
N GLY A 413 0.16 13.87 2.27
CA GLY A 413 1.09 14.79 2.95
C GLY A 413 0.80 16.27 2.72
N LEU A 414 -0.25 16.63 1.95
CA LEU A 414 -0.65 18.01 1.78
C LEU A 414 -1.50 18.49 2.96
N HIS A 415 -1.16 19.67 3.48
CA HIS A 415 -1.87 20.33 4.57
C HIS A 415 -2.62 21.54 4.04
N ASP A 416 -3.91 21.62 4.39
CA ASP A 416 -4.75 22.75 4.01
C ASP A 416 -4.94 23.70 5.18
N PRO A 417 -4.75 25.02 4.97
CA PRO A 417 -4.97 26.00 6.02
C PRO A 417 -6.45 26.04 6.40
N ILE A 418 -6.71 26.32 7.68
CA ILE A 418 -8.08 26.54 8.16
C ILE A 418 -8.55 27.89 7.58
N PRO A 419 -9.69 27.94 6.86
CA PRO A 419 -10.20 29.19 6.32
C PRO A 419 -10.47 30.22 7.42
N PRO A 420 -10.13 31.51 7.23
CA PRO A 420 -10.35 32.56 8.22
C PRO A 420 -11.82 32.99 8.23
N ARG A 421 -12.72 32.10 8.68
CA ARG A 421 -14.15 32.40 8.84
C ARG A 421 -14.50 32.69 10.30
N GLN A 422 -15.49 33.56 10.51
CA GLN A 422 -15.88 34.00 11.84
C GLN A 422 -16.43 32.85 12.72
N ASP A 423 -17.06 31.86 12.10
CA ASP A 423 -17.59 30.65 12.72
C ASP A 423 -16.53 29.58 13.01
N LEU A 424 -15.27 29.80 12.63
CA LEU A 424 -14.13 28.90 12.83
C LEU A 424 -13.01 29.55 13.66
N CYS A 425 -13.24 30.74 14.24
CA CYS A 425 -12.23 31.50 14.96
C CYS A 425 -11.79 30.85 16.28
N ASP A 426 -12.56 29.90 16.80
CA ASP A 426 -12.26 29.07 17.97
C ASP A 426 -11.34 27.88 17.64
N LEU A 427 -11.08 27.61 16.35
CA LEU A 427 -10.19 26.54 15.93
C LEU A 427 -8.74 27.03 15.91
N HIS A 428 -7.89 26.35 16.65
CA HIS A 428 -6.45 26.63 16.68
C HIS A 428 -5.68 25.73 15.70
N GLY A 429 -4.61 26.27 15.10
CA GLY A 429 -3.68 25.53 14.26
C GLY A 429 -3.45 26.18 12.89
N GLU A 430 -2.33 25.85 12.26
CA GLU A 430 -2.00 26.32 10.91
C GLU A 430 -2.75 25.56 9.80
N CYS A 431 -3.23 24.35 10.11
CA CYS A 431 -3.98 23.50 9.20
C CYS A 431 -5.01 22.63 9.95
N TRP A 432 -5.88 21.94 9.22
CA TRP A 432 -6.91 21.08 9.80
C TRP A 432 -6.38 19.92 10.66
N CYS A 433 -5.10 19.54 10.56
CA CYS A 433 -4.56 18.46 11.40
C CYS A 433 -4.68 18.75 12.91
N THR A 434 -4.50 20.00 13.34
CA THR A 434 -4.58 20.35 14.77
C THR A 434 -5.97 20.15 15.36
N PRO A 435 -7.08 20.67 14.79
CA PRO A 435 -8.41 20.39 15.33
C PRO A 435 -8.82 18.92 15.18
N LEU A 436 -8.35 18.21 14.16
CA LEU A 436 -8.70 16.80 13.92
C LEU A 436 -7.92 15.82 14.82
N TYR A 437 -6.64 16.07 15.01
CA TYR A 437 -5.68 15.11 15.57
C TYR A 437 -4.81 15.68 16.70
N GLY A 438 -4.96 16.97 17.04
CA GLY A 438 -4.12 17.64 18.04
C GLY A 438 -2.73 18.06 17.55
N GLU A 439 -2.26 17.50 16.42
CA GLU A 439 -0.93 17.78 15.85
C GLU A 439 -0.93 17.58 14.33
N ALA A 440 0.08 18.15 13.65
CA ALA A 440 0.29 17.93 12.22
C ALA A 440 0.69 16.47 11.94
N LYS A 441 -0.10 15.78 11.10
CA LYS A 441 0.17 14.37 10.72
C LYS A 441 0.89 14.27 9.37
N PRO A 442 1.81 13.30 9.19
CA PRO A 442 2.62 13.18 7.97
C PRO A 442 1.82 12.84 6.71
N TRP A 443 0.61 12.29 6.86
CA TRP A 443 -0.30 12.03 5.74
C TRP A 443 -1.10 13.27 5.29
N GLY A 444 -0.98 14.40 5.99
CA GLY A 444 -1.67 15.64 5.66
C GLY A 444 -3.17 15.66 6.01
N CYS A 445 -3.81 16.80 5.76
CA CYS A 445 -5.24 17.02 6.00
C CYS A 445 -6.02 17.48 4.76
N ARG A 446 -5.42 17.42 3.56
CA ARG A 446 -6.10 17.75 2.29
C ARG A 446 -7.40 16.96 2.08
N TRP A 447 -7.46 15.73 2.57
CA TRP A 447 -8.67 14.90 2.51
C TRP A 447 -9.87 15.56 3.20
N TRP A 448 -9.64 16.31 4.28
CA TRP A 448 -10.68 16.97 5.06
C TRP A 448 -11.35 18.11 4.28
N SER A 449 -10.58 18.95 3.59
CA SER A 449 -11.14 20.02 2.76
C SER A 449 -11.98 19.46 1.61
N LYS A 450 -11.52 18.36 0.98
CA LYS A 450 -12.31 17.66 -0.06
C LYS A 450 -13.59 17.08 0.53
N TRP A 451 -13.50 16.45 1.69
CA TRP A 451 -14.65 15.90 2.40
C TRP A 451 -15.68 16.99 2.75
N ILE A 452 -15.26 18.13 3.31
CA ILE A 452 -16.14 19.29 3.56
C ILE A 452 -16.83 19.70 2.26
N ALA A 453 -16.08 19.88 1.17
CA ALA A 453 -16.66 20.30 -0.11
C ALA A 453 -17.74 19.32 -0.61
N ASN A 454 -17.51 18.01 -0.45
CA ASN A 454 -18.50 16.98 -0.80
C ASN A 454 -19.73 17.03 0.10
N VAL A 455 -19.56 17.23 1.42
CA VAL A 455 -20.69 17.38 2.35
C VAL A 455 -21.52 18.61 2.01
N GLU A 456 -20.87 19.76 1.76
CA GLU A 456 -21.56 20.99 1.36
C GLU A 456 -22.32 20.82 0.04
N GLN A 457 -21.73 20.11 -0.93
CA GLN A 457 -22.42 19.76 -2.18
C GLN A 457 -23.66 18.88 -1.91
N ALA A 458 -23.53 17.85 -1.07
CA ALA A 458 -24.63 16.96 -0.72
C ALA A 458 -25.77 17.70 -0.01
N VAL A 459 -25.44 18.63 0.90
CA VAL A 459 -26.43 19.48 1.59
C VAL A 459 -27.13 20.40 0.59
N SER A 460 -26.37 21.06 -0.30
CA SER A 460 -26.92 21.92 -1.36
C SER A 460 -27.89 21.15 -2.28
N ASP A 461 -27.55 19.91 -2.63
CA ASP A 461 -28.36 19.03 -3.45
C ASP A 461 -29.52 18.34 -2.70
N LYS A 462 -29.70 18.69 -1.42
CA LYS A 462 -30.74 18.15 -0.53
C LYS A 462 -30.64 16.62 -0.38
N CYS A 463 -29.43 16.09 -0.39
CA CYS A 463 -29.17 14.69 -0.11
C CYS A 463 -29.43 14.38 1.37
N THR A 464 -29.76 13.12 1.66
CA THR A 464 -29.86 12.64 3.05
C THR A 464 -28.49 12.13 3.49
N LEU A 465 -27.86 12.77 4.46
CA LEU A 465 -26.52 12.36 4.91
C LEU A 465 -26.60 11.07 5.74
N VAL A 466 -25.65 10.17 5.56
CA VAL A 466 -25.60 8.88 6.26
C VAL A 466 -24.23 8.68 6.92
N VAL A 467 -24.24 8.27 8.18
CA VAL A 467 -23.05 7.94 8.99
C VAL A 467 -23.10 6.47 9.34
N TYR A 468 -22.07 5.72 8.93
CA TYR A 468 -21.94 4.30 9.28
C TYR A 468 -21.10 4.10 10.55
N TYR A 469 -21.63 3.27 11.45
CA TYR A 469 -21.00 2.85 12.71
C TYR A 469 -20.51 1.42 12.61
N VAL A 470 -19.53 1.10 13.45
CA VAL A 470 -19.12 -0.29 13.72
C VAL A 470 -20.34 -1.12 14.18
N ASN A 471 -20.38 -2.40 13.79
CA ASN A 471 -21.46 -3.32 14.14
C ASN A 471 -21.75 -3.33 15.66
N GLY A 472 -23.02 -3.18 16.05
CA GLY A 472 -23.46 -3.13 17.46
C GLY A 472 -23.08 -1.85 18.22
N MET A 473 -22.52 -0.85 17.53
CA MET A 473 -22.01 0.38 18.13
C MET A 473 -22.68 1.65 17.60
N ARG A 474 -23.89 1.52 17.03
CA ARG A 474 -24.69 2.68 16.59
C ARG A 474 -24.82 3.73 17.70
N GLY A 475 -24.54 4.99 17.35
CA GLY A 475 -24.62 6.15 18.25
C GLY A 475 -23.51 6.25 19.30
N LYS A 476 -22.56 5.31 19.35
CA LYS A 476 -21.43 5.31 20.29
C LYS A 476 -20.18 5.93 19.67
N GLY A 477 -19.26 6.37 20.54
CA GLY A 477 -17.94 6.84 20.11
C GLY A 477 -17.90 8.28 19.65
N LYS A 478 -18.98 9.06 19.74
CA LYS A 478 -18.97 10.49 19.42
C LYS A 478 -18.04 11.26 20.37
N VAL A 479 -17.34 12.25 19.84
CA VAL A 479 -16.64 13.25 20.66
C VAL A 479 -17.65 14.27 21.17
N ARG A 480 -17.32 14.99 22.25
CA ARG A 480 -18.22 16.00 22.83
C ARG A 480 -18.61 17.10 21.84
N ASP A 481 -17.63 17.59 21.09
CA ASP A 481 -17.77 18.60 20.06
C ASP A 481 -16.51 18.59 19.16
N PHE A 482 -16.56 19.31 18.04
CA PHE A 482 -15.45 19.35 17.08
C PHE A 482 -14.15 19.93 17.67
N THR A 483 -14.23 20.84 18.64
CA THR A 483 -13.04 21.44 19.28
C THR A 483 -12.29 20.46 20.19
N ASN A 484 -12.99 19.41 20.65
CA ASN A 484 -12.42 18.35 21.47
C ASN A 484 -11.86 17.17 20.65
N ALA A 485 -12.17 17.06 19.36
CA ALA A 485 -11.76 15.94 18.52
C ALA A 485 -10.23 15.70 18.56
N GLY A 486 -9.44 16.75 18.34
CA GLY A 486 -7.97 16.67 18.37
C GLY A 486 -7.41 16.31 19.74
N LYS A 487 -8.01 16.79 20.84
CA LYS A 487 -7.59 16.46 22.21
C LYS A 487 -7.88 15.01 22.56
N GLU A 488 -9.07 14.53 22.23
CA GLU A 488 -9.45 13.13 22.43
C GLU A 488 -8.60 12.18 21.57
N HIS A 489 -8.27 12.57 20.33
CA HIS A 489 -7.33 11.82 19.51
C HIS A 489 -5.93 11.76 20.15
N ALA A 490 -5.38 12.90 20.57
CA ALA A 490 -4.08 12.96 21.22
C ALA A 490 -4.02 12.12 22.51
N ARG A 491 -5.08 12.16 23.35
CA ARG A 491 -5.20 11.31 24.54
C ARG A 491 -5.19 9.82 24.15
N ARG A 492 -5.96 9.44 23.14
CA ARG A 492 -6.04 8.05 22.67
C ARG A 492 -4.71 7.55 22.11
N GLU A 493 -4.01 8.35 21.32
CA GLU A 493 -2.67 8.02 20.84
C GLU A 493 -1.68 7.87 22.00
N ALA A 494 -1.78 8.71 23.03
CA ALA A 494 -0.96 8.58 24.24
C ALA A 494 -1.21 7.25 24.95
N ILE A 495 -2.48 6.84 25.10
CA ILE A 495 -2.83 5.53 25.68
C ILE A 495 -2.31 4.40 24.79
N PHE A 496 -2.51 4.45 23.47
CA PHE A 496 -2.04 3.39 22.57
C PHE A 496 -0.52 3.27 22.50
N ARG A 497 0.25 4.33 22.76
CA ARG A 497 1.71 4.23 22.93
C ARG A 497 2.10 3.33 24.11
N CYS A 498 1.26 3.20 25.13
CA CYS A 498 1.49 2.26 26.22
C CYS A 498 1.34 0.78 25.78
N LYS A 499 0.74 0.52 24.61
CA LYS A 499 0.56 -0.85 24.10
C LYS A 499 1.88 -1.56 23.86
N ASP A 500 2.92 -0.86 23.38
CA ASP A 500 4.23 -1.47 23.15
C ASP A 500 4.87 -1.93 24.46
N ALA A 501 4.74 -1.15 25.53
CA ALA A 501 5.18 -1.54 26.87
C ALA A 501 4.35 -2.72 27.42
N PHE A 502 3.04 -2.73 27.19
CA PHE A 502 2.17 -3.86 27.54
C PHE A 502 2.61 -5.17 26.85
N LEU A 503 2.93 -5.12 25.55
CA LEU A 503 3.40 -6.30 24.80
C LEU A 503 4.74 -6.85 25.31
N GLN A 504 5.51 -6.05 26.04
CA GLN A 504 6.76 -6.46 26.69
C GLN A 504 6.56 -6.88 28.15
N SER A 505 5.36 -6.73 28.71
CA SER A 505 5.09 -7.03 30.12
C SER A 505 4.99 -8.53 30.40
N ASP A 506 5.31 -8.92 31.64
CA ASP A 506 5.15 -10.30 32.12
C ASP A 506 3.70 -10.79 31.99
N SER A 507 2.72 -9.89 32.18
CA SER A 507 1.30 -10.23 32.04
C SER A 507 0.96 -10.74 30.63
N PHE A 508 1.54 -10.11 29.60
CA PHE A 508 1.35 -10.52 28.22
C PHE A 508 2.13 -11.80 27.90
N GLN A 509 3.37 -11.93 28.38
CA GLN A 509 4.16 -13.15 28.23
C GLN A 509 3.48 -14.36 28.89
N ASN A 510 2.89 -14.17 30.07
CA ASN A 510 2.09 -15.20 30.74
C ASN A 510 0.86 -15.59 29.93
N ALA A 511 0.17 -14.63 29.28
CA ALA A 511 -0.94 -14.96 28.38
C ALA A 511 -0.48 -15.76 27.16
N LEU A 512 0.68 -15.42 26.58
CA LEU A 512 1.29 -16.21 25.49
C LEU A 512 1.61 -17.65 25.91
N LEU A 513 2.20 -17.83 27.10
CA LEU A 513 2.48 -19.14 27.68
C LEU A 513 1.20 -19.92 28.00
N ALA A 514 0.16 -19.22 28.46
CA ALA A 514 -1.14 -19.80 28.76
C ALA A 514 -1.92 -20.21 27.50
N GLY A 515 -1.45 -19.85 26.30
CA GLY A 515 -1.98 -20.34 25.04
C GLY A 515 -2.58 -19.30 24.11
N LEU A 516 -2.43 -17.99 24.41
CA LEU A 516 -2.92 -16.91 23.54
C LEU A 516 -2.47 -17.05 22.08
N ARG A 517 -1.24 -17.56 21.86
CA ARG A 517 -0.65 -17.80 20.52
C ARG A 517 -1.41 -18.82 19.66
N HIS A 518 -2.23 -19.68 20.28
CA HIS A 518 -3.02 -20.70 19.57
C HIS A 518 -4.33 -20.16 19.02
N LEU A 519 -4.70 -18.91 19.36
CA LEU A 519 -5.81 -18.22 18.71
C LEU A 519 -5.48 -17.90 17.25
N SER A 520 -6.51 -17.94 16.39
CA SER A 520 -6.36 -17.62 14.97
C SER A 520 -5.87 -16.17 14.78
N ASN A 521 -4.89 -16.03 13.88
CA ASN A 521 -4.41 -14.74 13.37
C ASN A 521 -5.09 -14.33 12.05
N LYS A 522 -5.94 -15.20 11.48
CA LYS A 522 -6.69 -14.87 10.25
C LYS A 522 -7.65 -13.72 10.59
N GLN A 523 -7.58 -12.65 9.83
CA GLN A 523 -8.43 -11.47 10.04
C GLN A 523 -9.76 -11.64 9.31
N GLY A 524 -10.86 -11.42 10.02
CA GLY A 524 -12.21 -11.41 9.47
C GLY A 524 -12.57 -10.12 8.72
N PRO A 525 -13.85 -9.98 8.32
CA PRO A 525 -14.35 -8.84 7.55
C PRO A 525 -14.17 -7.47 8.24
N ASP A 526 -14.07 -7.43 9.56
CA ASP A 526 -13.84 -6.21 10.34
C ASP A 526 -12.35 -5.92 10.60
N SER A 527 -11.47 -6.63 9.89
CA SER A 527 -10.01 -6.59 10.02
C SER A 527 -9.45 -7.03 11.37
N SER A 528 -10.27 -7.58 12.27
CA SER A 528 -9.83 -8.19 13.52
C SER A 528 -9.70 -9.72 13.38
N SER A 529 -8.84 -10.32 14.18
CA SER A 529 -8.74 -11.76 14.44
C SER A 529 -9.03 -12.08 15.92
N PRO A 530 -9.38 -13.33 16.27
CA PRO A 530 -9.52 -13.75 17.67
C PRO A 530 -8.31 -13.36 18.52
N TYR A 531 -7.11 -13.59 17.99
CA TYR A 531 -5.86 -13.18 18.64
C TYR A 531 -5.83 -11.67 18.90
N SER A 532 -6.06 -10.85 17.87
CA SER A 532 -5.97 -9.39 18.00
C SER A 532 -7.02 -8.79 18.95
N ARG A 533 -8.23 -9.36 19.00
CA ARG A 533 -9.29 -8.95 19.92
C ARG A 533 -8.90 -9.26 21.35
N GLU A 534 -8.34 -10.44 21.60
CA GLU A 534 -7.91 -10.80 22.95
C GLU A 534 -6.68 -10.01 23.42
N VAL A 535 -5.70 -9.77 22.53
CA VAL A 535 -4.59 -8.84 22.81
C VAL A 535 -5.13 -7.47 23.20
N HIS A 536 -6.18 -6.98 22.53
CA HIS A 536 -6.82 -5.72 22.87
C HIS A 536 -7.51 -5.74 24.23
N ARG A 537 -8.25 -6.81 24.57
CA ARG A 537 -8.87 -6.97 25.90
C ARG A 537 -7.85 -7.01 27.03
N LEU A 538 -6.78 -7.76 26.85
CA LEU A 538 -5.69 -7.83 27.83
C LEU A 538 -5.05 -6.46 28.01
N PHE A 539 -4.79 -5.74 26.90
CA PHE A 539 -4.30 -4.37 26.96
C PHE A 539 -5.24 -3.46 27.76
N LEU A 540 -6.55 -3.45 27.46
CA LEU A 540 -7.54 -2.66 28.19
C LEU A 540 -7.58 -2.99 29.69
N ALA A 541 -7.40 -4.27 30.06
CA ALA A 541 -7.36 -4.70 31.45
C ALA A 541 -6.12 -4.20 32.22
N THR A 542 -5.05 -3.80 31.52
CA THR A 542 -3.86 -3.20 32.15
C THR A 542 -3.94 -1.69 32.33
N LEU A 543 -4.93 -1.03 31.73
CA LEU A 543 -5.08 0.41 31.81
C LEU A 543 -5.66 0.86 33.16
N SER A 544 -5.46 2.13 33.48
CA SER A 544 -6.20 2.78 34.55
C SER A 544 -7.70 2.72 34.26
N GLU A 545 -8.54 2.69 35.30
CA GLU A 545 -10.00 2.68 35.13
C GLU A 545 -10.49 3.86 34.29
N GLU A 546 -9.90 5.04 34.49
CA GLU A 546 -10.23 6.24 33.72
C GLU A 546 -9.93 6.07 32.23
N ASP A 547 -8.75 5.56 31.87
CA ASP A 547 -8.34 5.37 30.47
C ASP A 547 -9.10 4.22 29.80
N ARG A 548 -9.41 3.16 30.55
CA ARG A 548 -10.25 2.06 30.10
C ARG A 548 -11.65 2.55 29.75
N VAL A 549 -12.31 3.26 30.68
CA VAL A 549 -13.65 3.85 30.46
C VAL A 549 -13.61 4.85 29.28
N PHE A 550 -12.55 5.66 29.18
CA PHE A 550 -12.37 6.59 28.06
C PHE A 550 -12.26 5.87 26.71
N LEU A 551 -11.47 4.79 26.61
CA LEU A 551 -11.34 4.01 25.37
C LEU A 551 -12.64 3.28 25.01
N GLU A 552 -13.31 2.66 25.99
CA GLU A 552 -14.59 1.97 25.79
C GLU A 552 -15.67 2.95 25.31
N ALA A 553 -15.79 4.12 25.94
CA ALA A 553 -16.71 5.18 25.50
C ALA A 553 -16.35 5.74 24.12
N SER A 554 -15.08 5.61 23.73
CA SER A 554 -14.57 6.04 22.43
C SER A 554 -14.81 5.04 21.30
N GLU A 555 -15.29 3.82 21.58
CA GLU A 555 -15.59 2.83 20.54
C GLU A 555 -16.84 3.18 19.72
N GLY A 556 -16.87 2.74 18.46
CA GLY A 556 -18.03 2.88 17.55
C GLY A 556 -17.76 3.72 16.31
N LEU A 557 -16.94 4.76 16.44
CA LEU A 557 -16.46 5.60 15.35
C LEU A 557 -14.94 5.61 15.30
N GLY A 558 -14.38 5.50 14.09
CA GLY A 558 -12.95 5.68 13.84
C GLY A 558 -12.47 7.10 14.18
N ASN A 559 -11.15 7.27 14.31
CA ASN A 559 -10.53 8.55 14.67
C ASN A 559 -11.01 9.72 13.79
N SER A 560 -10.87 9.60 12.47
CA SER A 560 -11.33 10.64 11.53
C SER A 560 -12.85 10.79 11.56
N GLN A 561 -13.59 9.68 11.66
CA GLN A 561 -15.06 9.70 11.69
C GLN A 561 -15.63 10.50 12.86
N LYS A 562 -14.99 10.45 14.03
CA LYS A 562 -15.41 11.25 15.19
C LYS A 562 -15.42 12.74 14.88
N ALA A 563 -14.39 13.22 14.18
CA ALA A 563 -14.32 14.59 13.77
C ALA A 563 -15.35 14.92 12.67
N GLU A 564 -15.54 14.00 11.71
CA GLU A 564 -16.59 14.12 10.67
C GLU A 564 -17.98 14.31 11.30
N VAL A 565 -18.36 13.42 12.21
CA VAL A 565 -19.67 13.45 12.90
C VAL A 565 -19.80 14.73 13.73
N ALA A 566 -18.78 15.10 14.50
CA ALA A 566 -18.83 16.34 15.29
C ALA A 566 -18.89 17.60 14.41
N TRP A 567 -18.32 17.57 13.21
CA TRP A 567 -18.46 18.64 12.23
C TRP A 567 -19.89 18.74 11.70
N LEU A 568 -20.53 17.61 11.35
CA LEU A 568 -21.93 17.59 10.93
C LEU A 568 -22.84 18.16 12.02
N GLU A 569 -22.62 17.75 13.27
CA GLU A 569 -23.38 18.23 14.43
C GLU A 569 -23.17 19.73 14.68
N ARG A 570 -21.92 20.20 14.59
CA ARG A 570 -21.58 21.64 14.74
C ARG A 570 -22.32 22.51 13.71
N ASN A 571 -22.44 22.03 12.47
CA ASN A 571 -23.12 22.77 11.41
C ASN A 571 -24.64 22.55 11.39
N GLY A 572 -25.18 21.73 12.31
CA GLY A 572 -26.60 21.41 12.36
C GLY A 572 -27.10 20.58 11.17
N TYR A 573 -26.21 19.83 10.52
CA TYR A 573 -26.56 18.97 9.39
C TYR A 573 -27.18 17.66 9.89
N PRO A 574 -28.47 17.39 9.61
CA PRO A 574 -29.09 16.14 10.03
C PRO A 574 -28.51 14.96 9.23
N TYR A 575 -28.30 13.83 9.90
CA TYR A 575 -27.83 12.60 9.28
C TYR A 575 -28.54 11.37 9.87
N ILE A 576 -28.54 10.28 9.11
CA ILE A 576 -29.04 8.96 9.54
C ILE A 576 -27.86 8.12 10.03
N GLU A 577 -28.03 7.48 11.18
CA GLU A 577 -27.07 6.53 11.73
C GLU A 577 -27.40 5.12 11.25
N LYS A 578 -26.46 4.48 10.55
CA LYS A 578 -26.56 3.08 10.09
C LYS A 578 -25.38 2.26 10.62
N GLU A 579 -25.53 0.95 10.69
CA GLU A 579 -24.44 0.01 10.95
C GLU A 579 -23.92 -0.56 9.64
N VAL A 580 -22.63 -0.92 9.57
CA VAL A 580 -21.98 -1.33 8.31
C VAL A 580 -22.67 -2.51 7.62
N TRP A 581 -23.22 -3.47 8.36
CA TRP A 581 -23.90 -4.63 7.77
C TRP A 581 -25.18 -4.27 7.02
N GLU A 582 -25.76 -3.08 7.28
CA GLU A 582 -26.95 -2.60 6.56
C GLU A 582 -26.62 -2.24 5.11
N LEU A 583 -25.36 -1.88 4.80
CA LEU A 583 -24.92 -1.67 3.42
C LEU A 583 -24.94 -3.00 2.66
N ALA A 584 -24.31 -4.04 3.23
CA ALA A 584 -24.22 -5.36 2.62
C ALA A 584 -25.59 -6.06 2.46
N SER A 585 -26.55 -5.73 3.33
CA SER A 585 -27.89 -6.32 3.30
C SER A 585 -28.84 -5.64 2.31
N SER A 586 -28.46 -4.49 1.76
CA SER A 586 -29.31 -3.75 0.84
C SER A 586 -29.22 -4.39 -0.55
N PRO A 587 -30.29 -4.99 -1.10
CA PRO A 587 -30.25 -5.48 -2.46
C PRO A 587 -29.95 -4.32 -3.43
N PRO A 588 -29.18 -4.55 -4.51
CA PRO A 588 -28.93 -3.50 -5.50
C PRO A 588 -30.27 -2.98 -6.00
N LYS A 589 -30.55 -1.69 -5.74
CA LYS A 589 -31.78 -1.07 -6.23
C LYS A 589 -31.74 -1.09 -7.75
N ALA A 590 -32.72 -1.75 -8.37
CA ALA A 590 -32.83 -1.79 -9.82
C ALA A 590 -32.91 -0.35 -10.37
N ILE A 591 -31.91 0.02 -11.18
CA ILE A 591 -31.83 1.32 -11.86
C ILE A 591 -33.09 1.48 -12.73
N GLY A 592 -34.09 2.21 -12.23
CA GLY A 592 -35.35 2.42 -12.94
C GLY A 592 -36.58 2.61 -12.06
N GLN A 593 -36.56 2.20 -10.80
CA GLN A 593 -37.60 2.57 -9.84
C GLN A 593 -37.19 3.86 -9.13
N ALA A 594 -37.59 4.99 -9.72
CA ALA A 594 -37.60 6.25 -8.99
C ALA A 594 -38.60 6.11 -7.85
N ASP A 595 -38.08 5.88 -6.63
CA ASP A 595 -38.87 5.95 -5.41
C ASP A 595 -39.54 7.34 -5.37
N GLN A 596 -40.83 7.41 -5.65
CA GLN A 596 -41.66 8.55 -5.27
C GLN A 596 -41.70 8.57 -3.74
N ILE A 597 -40.69 9.18 -3.14
CA ILE A 597 -40.71 9.54 -1.72
C ILE A 597 -41.78 10.63 -1.59
N SER A 598 -43.01 10.21 -1.33
CA SER A 598 -44.12 11.11 -1.06
C SER A 598 -43.92 11.69 0.35
N TYR A 599 -43.43 12.94 0.42
CA TYR A 599 -43.53 13.72 1.63
C TYR A 599 -45.02 14.03 1.87
N SER A 600 -45.68 13.28 2.74
CA SER A 600 -47.01 13.63 3.24
C SER A 600 -46.86 14.84 4.16
N VAL A 601 -46.88 16.05 3.58
CA VAL A 601 -47.11 17.28 4.34
C VAL A 601 -48.55 17.22 4.84
N ALA A 602 -48.72 16.99 6.14
CA ALA A 602 -50.02 17.09 6.78
C ALA A 602 -50.51 18.55 6.65
N SER A 603 -51.42 18.79 5.71
CA SER A 603 -52.09 20.07 5.54
C SER A 603 -53.07 20.30 6.69
N GLY A 604 -52.59 20.89 7.78
CA GLY A 604 -53.42 21.47 8.83
C GLY A 604 -54.09 22.76 8.35
N LYS A 605 -55.42 22.80 8.40
CA LYS A 605 -56.26 23.97 8.05
C LYS A 605 -55.93 25.18 8.94
N GLY A 606 -55.96 26.36 8.32
CA GLY A 606 -55.39 27.60 8.85
C GLY A 606 -56.21 28.38 9.88
N VAL A 607 -55.52 29.36 10.46
CA VAL A 607 -56.02 30.58 11.11
C VAL A 607 -54.97 31.69 10.86
N PRO A 608 -55.33 32.93 10.50
CA PRO A 608 -54.38 34.01 10.29
C PRO A 608 -54.13 34.79 11.59
N GLY A 609 -52.87 34.97 11.97
CA GLY A 609 -52.49 35.79 13.13
C GLY A 609 -50.98 35.97 13.27
N THR A 610 -50.54 37.17 12.89
CA THR A 610 -49.37 37.94 13.33
C THR A 610 -48.18 37.19 13.96
N LEU A 611 -47.06 37.20 13.23
CA LEU A 611 -45.77 36.64 13.63
C LEU A 611 -45.09 37.51 14.71
N HIS A 612 -45.06 37.03 15.96
CA HIS A 612 -44.09 37.43 16.96
C HIS A 612 -43.27 36.18 17.32
N VAL A 613 -42.01 36.14 16.89
CA VAL A 613 -41.11 35.00 17.15
C VAL A 613 -40.41 35.24 18.47
N SER A 614 -40.92 34.64 19.55
CA SER A 614 -40.18 34.36 20.77
C SER A 614 -40.03 32.84 20.91
N HIS A 615 -38.81 32.34 20.73
CA HIS A 615 -38.49 30.93 20.98
C HIS A 615 -38.34 30.70 22.49
N ALA A 616 -39.42 30.26 23.14
CA ALA A 616 -39.36 29.62 24.44
C ALA A 616 -39.33 28.10 24.22
N TRP A 617 -38.18 27.47 24.51
CA TRP A 617 -38.06 26.02 24.55
C TRP A 617 -38.69 25.49 25.84
N HIS A 618 -39.82 24.80 25.72
CA HIS A 618 -40.35 23.97 26.81
C HIS A 618 -39.54 22.67 26.88
N VAL A 619 -38.59 22.63 27.79
CA VAL A 619 -37.94 21.40 28.24
C VAL A 619 -38.96 20.60 29.06
N LYS A 620 -39.33 19.40 28.58
CA LYS A 620 -39.99 18.38 29.40
C LYS A 620 -39.01 17.96 30.49
N ALA A 621 -39.31 18.31 31.73
CA ALA A 621 -38.55 17.91 32.91
C ALA A 621 -38.52 16.39 33.06
N CYS A 622 -37.33 15.79 32.97
CA CYS A 622 -37.06 14.46 33.49
C CYS A 622 -37.13 14.51 35.03
N LYS A 623 -37.82 13.54 35.64
CA LYS A 623 -37.91 13.38 37.09
C LYS A 623 -36.51 13.19 37.69
N PRO A 624 -36.19 13.80 38.85
CA PRO A 624 -34.90 13.60 39.49
C PRO A 624 -34.80 12.19 40.11
N TYR A 625 -33.68 11.54 39.82
CA TYR A 625 -33.22 10.30 40.44
C TYR A 625 -32.93 10.57 41.92
N LYS A 626 -33.54 9.78 42.83
CA LYS A 626 -33.21 9.83 44.27
C LYS A 626 -31.87 9.09 44.50
N PRO A 627 -30.95 9.63 45.32
CA PRO A 627 -29.76 8.87 45.73
C PRO A 627 -30.14 7.86 46.82
N CYS A 628 -29.68 6.61 46.65
CA CYS A 628 -29.66 5.61 47.71
C CYS A 628 -28.80 6.12 48.86
N GLN A 629 -29.40 6.24 50.05
CA GLN A 629 -28.68 6.34 51.30
C GLN A 629 -28.21 4.95 51.71
N THR A 630 -26.96 4.91 52.12
CA THR A 630 -26.25 3.82 52.77
C THR A 630 -27.01 3.30 53.99
N LEU A 631 -27.02 1.97 54.13
CA LEU A 631 -27.04 1.24 55.40
C LEU A 631 -26.17 0.00 55.24
#